data_AF-A0AAJ1JAS3-F1
#
_entry.id   AF-A0AAJ1JAS3-F1
#
_cell.length_a   1.000
_cell.length_b   1.000
_cell.length_c   1.000
_cell.angle_alpha   90.00
_cell.angle_beta   90.00
_cell.angle_gamma   90.00
#
_symmetry.space_group_name_H-M   'P 1'
#
loop_
_entity.id
_entity.type
_entity.pdbx_description
1 polymer ?
#
loop_
_entity_poly.entity_id
_entity_poly.type
_entity_poly.pdbx_seq_one_letter_code
_entity_poly.pdbx_strand_id
1 'polypeptide(L)'
;MLPTEKRTYAGLQTLVEYYTQPHLYNFMTVDLSHSCREVPLEADGTFELIFRFEGELPLDDVNDAFMLGCVPAIHLETRVSPPIPLSAENHSYPLPLGESVQLFRLRDVQVIQQPDEGQQRDTPYRYLPIEQFTPTADLLAGEEPDYFYYQLRTERDLLDRIQHRLHFFDLTGKPAGNLPALSVACDFLGYHKSAIKLGQSTLTVMQEGSPARLSVHNITPVATDSPSMLQDNSG
;
A
#
# COMPACT_ATOMS: atom_id res chain seq x y z
N MET A 1 1.24 -2.41 10.32
CA MET A 1 0.20 -3.06 9.47
C MET A 1 0.32 -2.71 7.98
N LEU A 2 0.82 -1.53 7.63
CA LEU A 2 1.07 -1.17 6.22
C LEU A 2 2.08 -2.13 5.56
N PRO A 3 1.94 -2.43 4.26
CA PRO A 3 2.94 -3.17 3.49
C PRO A 3 4.19 -2.30 3.29
N THR A 4 4.95 -2.18 4.37
CA THR A 4 6.25 -1.53 4.39
C THR A 4 7.31 -2.63 4.34
N GLU A 5 8.30 -2.49 3.47
CA GLU A 5 9.48 -3.37 3.50
C GLU A 5 10.17 -3.28 4.87
N LYS A 6 11.00 -4.26 5.22
CA LYS A 6 11.74 -4.28 6.50
C LYS A 6 12.52 -2.97 6.66
N ARG A 7 11.98 -2.00 7.42
CA ARG A 7 12.61 -0.71 7.64
C ARG A 7 13.41 -0.72 8.94
N THR A 8 14.56 -0.07 8.90
CA THR A 8 15.40 0.27 10.07
C THR A 8 14.62 1.01 11.17
N TYR A 9 13.49 1.62 10.84
CA TYR A 9 12.69 2.49 11.72
C TYR A 9 11.28 1.95 12.04
N ALA A 10 11.09 0.63 12.10
CA ALA A 10 9.79 0.03 12.39
C ALA A 10 9.10 0.59 13.66
N GLY A 11 9.87 0.96 14.69
CA GLY A 11 9.33 1.56 15.91
C GLY A 11 8.62 2.91 15.71
N LEU A 12 9.06 3.73 14.74
CA LEU A 12 8.37 5.00 14.43
C LEU A 12 7.01 4.76 13.79
N GLN A 13 6.91 3.73 12.93
CA GLN A 13 5.63 3.33 12.36
C GLN A 13 4.66 2.89 13.45
N THR A 14 5.10 2.05 14.39
CA THR A 14 4.29 1.62 15.53
C THR A 14 3.80 2.80 16.37
N LEU A 15 4.65 3.80 16.61
CA LEU A 15 4.26 4.99 17.37
C LEU A 15 3.13 5.76 16.68
N VAL A 16 3.24 5.98 15.37
CA VAL A 16 2.21 6.66 14.58
C VAL A 16 0.91 5.84 14.54
N GLU A 17 1.02 4.53 14.29
CA GLU A 17 -0.13 3.61 14.29
C GLU A 17 -0.84 3.61 15.65
N TYR A 18 -0.11 3.66 16.78
CA TYR A 18 -0.71 3.71 18.11
C TYR A 18 -1.55 4.96 18.35
N TYR A 19 -1.07 6.14 17.92
CA TYR A 19 -1.80 7.40 18.10
C TYR A 19 -2.95 7.59 17.10
N THR A 20 -2.84 7.02 15.89
CA THR A 20 -3.84 7.23 14.83
C THR A 20 -4.88 6.10 14.76
N GLN A 21 -4.50 4.89 15.13
CA GLN A 21 -5.33 3.67 15.03
C GLN A 21 -5.09 2.72 16.22
N PRO A 22 -5.43 3.12 17.46
CA PRO A 22 -5.15 2.32 18.65
C PRO A 22 -5.82 0.93 18.63
N HIS A 23 -6.95 0.80 17.95
CA HIS A 23 -7.67 -0.47 17.81
C HIS A 23 -6.87 -1.57 17.11
N LEU A 24 -5.82 -1.24 16.34
CA LEU A 24 -4.88 -2.23 15.79
C LEU A 24 -4.14 -3.02 16.86
N TYR A 25 -4.09 -2.52 18.09
CA TYR A 25 -3.41 -3.13 19.23
C TYR A 25 -4.37 -3.75 20.25
N ASN A 26 -5.68 -3.77 19.96
CA ASN A 26 -6.70 -4.40 20.82
C ASN A 26 -6.82 -5.91 20.54
N PHE A 27 -5.69 -6.60 20.40
CA PHE A 27 -5.63 -8.03 20.16
C PHE A 27 -4.84 -8.70 21.28
N MET A 28 -5.42 -9.74 21.86
CA MET A 28 -4.78 -10.57 22.87
C MET A 28 -4.75 -12.01 22.38
N THR A 29 -3.58 -12.65 22.49
CA THR A 29 -3.44 -14.08 22.23
C THR A 29 -3.28 -14.79 23.57
N VAL A 30 -4.10 -15.82 23.79
CA VAL A 30 -4.00 -16.68 24.97
C VAL A 30 -3.47 -18.03 24.50
N ASP A 31 -2.24 -18.34 24.87
CA ASP A 31 -1.61 -19.62 24.56
C ASP A 31 -1.81 -20.61 25.71
N LEU A 32 -2.65 -21.62 25.47
CA LEU A 32 -2.94 -22.69 26.43
C LEU A 32 -2.13 -23.97 26.15
N SER A 33 -1.32 -24.00 25.09
CA SER A 33 -0.65 -25.21 24.60
C SER A 33 0.26 -25.88 25.62
N HIS A 34 0.87 -25.07 26.50
CA HIS A 34 1.75 -25.56 27.56
C HIS A 34 1.00 -26.12 28.78
N SER A 35 -0.20 -25.63 29.05
CA SER A 35 -0.95 -25.91 30.27
C SER A 35 -2.07 -26.94 30.07
N CYS A 36 -2.60 -27.05 28.86
CA CYS A 36 -3.73 -27.89 28.51
C CYS A 36 -3.48 -28.52 27.14
N ARG A 37 -3.05 -29.79 27.12
CA ARG A 37 -2.82 -30.53 25.86
C ARG A 37 -4.12 -30.95 25.17
N GLU A 38 -5.17 -31.18 25.95
CA GLU A 38 -6.50 -31.56 25.48
C GLU A 38 -7.53 -30.76 26.26
N VAL A 39 -8.38 -30.03 25.55
CA VAL A 39 -9.47 -29.25 26.16
C VAL A 39 -10.67 -30.19 26.31
N PRO A 40 -11.11 -30.50 27.55
CA PRO A 40 -12.33 -31.27 27.75
C PRO A 40 -13.51 -30.43 27.27
N LEU A 41 -14.27 -30.97 26.32
CA LEU A 41 -15.48 -30.34 25.82
C LEU A 41 -16.71 -30.90 26.57
N GLU A 42 -17.68 -30.03 26.80
CA GLU A 42 -19.01 -30.38 27.27
C GLU A 42 -19.77 -31.19 26.21
N ALA A 43 -20.92 -31.76 26.59
CA ALA A 43 -21.72 -32.63 25.71
C ALA A 43 -22.20 -31.92 24.42
N ASP A 44 -22.28 -30.59 24.43
CA ASP A 44 -22.63 -29.76 23.28
C ASP A 44 -21.41 -29.30 22.46
N GLY A 45 -20.20 -29.72 22.85
CA GLY A 45 -18.95 -29.36 22.20
C GLY A 45 -18.38 -28.01 22.65
N THR A 46 -18.90 -27.40 23.71
CA THR A 46 -18.39 -26.13 24.25
C THR A 46 -17.37 -26.34 25.38
N PHE A 47 -16.65 -25.29 25.76
CA PHE A 47 -15.83 -25.25 26.96
C PHE A 47 -15.78 -23.82 27.50
N GLU A 48 -15.46 -23.67 28.78
CA GLU A 48 -15.37 -22.36 29.43
C GLU A 48 -13.92 -21.99 29.77
N LEU A 49 -13.57 -20.72 29.52
CA LEU A 49 -12.30 -20.12 29.94
C LEU A 49 -12.59 -18.96 30.89
N ILE A 50 -12.08 -19.05 32.12
CA ILE A 50 -12.33 -18.06 33.17
C ILE A 50 -11.07 -17.22 33.41
N PHE A 51 -11.13 -15.94 33.06
CA PHE A 51 -10.11 -14.96 33.41
C PHE A 51 -10.40 -14.36 34.79
N ARG A 52 -9.47 -14.49 35.73
CA ARG A 52 -9.55 -13.88 37.06
C ARG A 52 -8.58 -12.72 37.14
N PHE A 53 -9.10 -11.51 37.31
CA PHE A 53 -8.31 -10.28 37.46
C PHE A 53 -8.31 -9.83 38.92
N GLU A 54 -7.22 -9.20 39.35
CA GLU A 54 -7.15 -8.50 40.63
C GLU A 54 -7.62 -7.05 40.46
N GLY A 55 -8.66 -6.66 41.18
CA GLY A 55 -9.24 -5.30 41.13
C GLY A 55 -10.65 -5.24 40.57
N GLU A 56 -11.24 -4.05 40.56
CA GLU A 56 -12.52 -3.79 39.92
C GLU A 56 -12.30 -3.51 38.43
N LEU A 57 -12.97 -4.28 37.58
CA LEU A 57 -12.99 -4.04 36.14
C LEU A 57 -14.20 -3.14 35.85
N PRO A 58 -14.02 -1.89 35.41
CA PRO A 58 -15.13 -0.95 35.21
C PRO A 58 -15.85 -1.25 33.89
N LEU A 59 -16.55 -2.39 33.84
CA LEU A 59 -17.33 -2.82 32.69
C LEU A 59 -18.79 -2.99 33.10
N ASP A 60 -19.66 -2.18 32.51
CA ASP A 60 -21.11 -2.28 32.69
C ASP A 60 -21.73 -3.36 31.77
N ASP A 61 -21.10 -3.63 30.61
CA ASP A 61 -21.51 -4.66 29.64
C ASP A 61 -20.28 -5.30 28.98
N VAL A 62 -20.31 -6.63 28.83
CA VAL A 62 -19.22 -7.45 28.26
C VAL A 62 -19.65 -8.26 27.05
N ASN A 63 -20.91 -8.18 26.63
CA ASN A 63 -21.49 -9.07 25.61
C ASN A 63 -20.75 -9.00 24.25
N ASP A 64 -20.16 -7.84 23.92
CA ASP A 64 -19.36 -7.63 22.70
C ASP A 64 -17.89 -7.27 22.99
N ALA A 65 -17.43 -7.46 24.23
CA ALA A 65 -16.07 -7.08 24.63
C ALA A 65 -14.99 -8.00 24.05
N PHE A 66 -15.35 -9.27 23.76
CA PHE A 66 -14.44 -10.27 23.23
C PHE A 66 -15.00 -10.86 21.94
N MET A 67 -14.29 -10.64 20.83
CA MET A 67 -14.66 -11.16 19.52
C MET A 67 -13.54 -12.06 18.99
N LEU A 68 -13.91 -13.23 18.49
CA LEU A 68 -13.00 -14.17 17.84
C LEU A 68 -13.10 -14.03 16.32
N GLY A 69 -12.02 -14.38 15.61
CA GLY A 69 -12.00 -14.33 14.14
C GLY A 69 -11.87 -12.93 13.55
N CYS A 70 -11.53 -11.93 14.37
CA CYS A 70 -11.28 -10.56 13.93
C CYS A 70 -9.84 -10.39 13.46
N VAL A 71 -9.63 -9.62 12.40
CA VAL A 71 -8.31 -9.26 11.90
C VAL A 71 -8.38 -7.84 11.33
N PRO A 72 -7.35 -7.00 11.55
CA PRO A 72 -7.28 -5.72 10.85
C PRO A 72 -7.11 -5.96 9.35
N ALA A 73 -7.90 -5.26 8.54
CA ALA A 73 -7.87 -5.35 7.09
C ALA A 73 -7.62 -3.97 6.48
N ILE A 74 -6.84 -3.92 5.41
CA ILE A 74 -6.57 -2.70 4.64
C ILE A 74 -7.07 -2.95 3.22
N HIS A 75 -7.85 -2.02 2.69
CA HIS A 75 -8.30 -2.07 1.31
C HIS A 75 -7.22 -1.52 0.38
N LEU A 76 -6.53 -2.42 -0.33
CA LEU A 76 -5.56 -2.09 -1.38
C LEU A 76 -5.80 -2.96 -2.61
N GLU A 77 -5.87 -2.34 -3.77
CA GLU A 77 -6.01 -2.99 -5.07
C GLU A 77 -4.75 -2.80 -5.89
N THR A 78 -4.30 -3.87 -6.56
CA THR A 78 -3.25 -3.75 -7.59
C THR A 78 -3.91 -3.31 -8.89
N ARG A 79 -3.41 -2.23 -9.47
CA ARG A 79 -3.92 -1.65 -10.71
C ARG A 79 -2.78 -1.27 -11.63
N VAL A 80 -3.10 -1.19 -12.92
CA VAL A 80 -2.20 -0.74 -13.98
C VAL A 80 -2.76 0.56 -14.54
N SER A 81 -1.91 1.59 -14.71
CA SER A 81 -2.34 2.85 -15.31
C SER A 81 -2.63 2.69 -16.80
N PRO A 82 -3.47 3.56 -17.38
CA PRO A 82 -3.48 3.77 -18.82
C PRO A 82 -2.06 4.06 -19.37
N PRO A 83 -1.79 3.75 -20.65
CA PRO A 83 -0.54 4.10 -21.32
C PRO A 83 -0.22 5.59 -21.22
N ILE A 84 1.02 5.90 -20.82
CA ILE A 84 1.58 7.24 -20.79
C ILE A 84 2.56 7.36 -21.97
N PRO A 85 2.23 8.14 -23.01
CA PRO A 85 3.13 8.36 -24.14
C PRO A 85 4.28 9.27 -23.71
N LEU A 86 5.51 8.78 -23.86
CA LEU A 86 6.74 9.53 -23.61
C LEU A 86 7.18 10.27 -24.87
N SER A 87 7.82 11.43 -24.67
CA SER A 87 8.46 12.23 -25.70
C SER A 87 9.86 12.65 -25.24
N ALA A 88 10.75 12.86 -26.20
CA ALA A 88 12.14 13.24 -25.91
C ALA A 88 12.24 14.58 -25.16
N GLU A 89 11.33 15.52 -25.43
CA GLU A 89 11.38 16.90 -24.92
C GLU A 89 10.84 17.04 -23.48
N ASN A 90 10.13 16.04 -22.97
CA ASN A 90 9.49 16.12 -21.67
C ASN A 90 9.99 15.01 -20.73
N HIS A 91 10.25 15.37 -19.48
CA HIS A 91 10.73 14.47 -18.44
C HIS A 91 9.72 14.26 -17.31
N SER A 92 8.56 14.96 -17.33
CA SER A 92 7.54 14.90 -16.29
C SER A 92 6.15 14.68 -16.87
N TYR A 93 5.50 13.60 -16.42
CA TYR A 93 4.22 13.15 -16.94
C TYR A 93 3.21 13.00 -15.79
N PRO A 94 1.95 13.43 -15.96
CA PRO A 94 0.92 13.13 -14.98
C PRO A 94 0.66 11.62 -14.94
N LEU A 95 0.43 11.06 -13.75
CA LEU A 95 0.03 9.67 -13.55
C LEU A 95 -1.51 9.58 -13.55
N PRO A 96 -2.14 9.01 -14.60
CA PRO A 96 -3.59 8.90 -14.67
C PRO A 96 -4.10 7.79 -13.73
N LEU A 97 -4.68 8.18 -12.60
CA LEU A 97 -5.27 7.26 -11.62
C LEU A 97 -6.79 7.05 -11.80
N GLY A 98 -7.45 7.98 -12.51
CA GLY A 98 -8.91 8.10 -12.53
C GLY A 98 -9.46 8.91 -11.34
N GLU A 99 -10.76 9.24 -11.38
CA GLU A 99 -11.35 10.14 -10.38
C GLU A 99 -11.62 9.46 -9.02
N SER A 100 -11.97 8.18 -9.05
CA SER A 100 -12.42 7.41 -7.88
C SER A 100 -11.29 6.76 -7.08
N VAL A 101 -10.08 6.70 -7.62
CA VAL A 101 -8.95 5.97 -7.03
C VAL A 101 -7.93 6.96 -6.46
N GLN A 102 -7.33 6.59 -5.34
CA GLN A 102 -6.21 7.28 -4.72
C GLN A 102 -4.99 6.36 -4.73
N LEU A 103 -3.82 6.94 -4.98
CA LEU A 103 -2.56 6.21 -5.03
C LEU A 103 -2.05 5.96 -3.61
N PHE A 104 -1.78 4.70 -3.30
CA PHE A 104 -1.08 4.32 -2.08
C PHE A 104 0.42 4.21 -2.33
N ARG A 105 0.83 3.46 -3.36
CA ARG A 105 2.24 3.24 -3.70
C ARG A 105 2.41 2.87 -5.17
N LEU A 106 3.35 3.52 -5.86
CA LEU A 106 3.84 3.07 -7.15
C LEU A 106 4.77 1.85 -6.95
N ARG A 107 4.52 0.76 -7.68
CA ARG A 107 5.33 -0.46 -7.62
C ARG A 107 6.40 -0.47 -8.70
N ASP A 108 5.98 -0.30 -9.95
CA ASP A 108 6.87 -0.46 -11.10
C ASP A 108 6.40 0.37 -12.31
N VAL A 109 7.32 0.60 -13.26
CA VAL A 109 7.04 1.27 -14.54
C VAL A 109 7.47 0.34 -15.67
N GLN A 110 6.50 -0.11 -16.48
CA GLN A 110 6.69 -1.09 -17.55
C GLN A 110 6.48 -0.47 -18.93
N VAL A 111 7.21 -0.95 -19.93
CA VAL A 111 7.05 -0.54 -21.33
C VAL A 111 5.91 -1.34 -21.97
N ILE A 112 4.95 -0.66 -22.60
CA ILE A 112 3.77 -1.28 -23.21
C ILE A 112 3.97 -1.53 -24.71
N GLN A 113 4.60 -0.59 -25.40
CA GLN A 113 4.89 -0.69 -26.83
C GLN A 113 6.35 -0.33 -27.07
N GLN A 114 7.10 -1.28 -27.61
CA GLN A 114 8.40 -1.01 -28.21
C GLN A 114 8.19 -0.64 -29.68
N PRO A 115 8.99 0.25 -30.26
CA PRO A 115 8.89 0.57 -31.68
C PRO A 115 9.08 -0.69 -32.54
N ASP A 116 8.17 -0.93 -33.49
CA ASP A 116 8.21 -2.07 -34.41
C ASP A 116 9.47 -2.03 -35.31
N GLU A 117 10.17 -3.16 -35.31
CA GLU A 117 11.00 -3.77 -36.36
C GLU A 117 11.80 -2.84 -37.30
N GLY A 118 13.10 -2.69 -37.03
CA GLY A 118 14.06 -2.20 -38.04
C GLY A 118 15.48 -1.95 -37.56
N GLN A 119 15.68 -1.64 -36.28
CA GLN A 119 17.02 -1.41 -35.73
C GLN A 119 17.15 -2.07 -34.35
N GLN A 120 17.67 -3.29 -34.38
CA GLN A 120 18.54 -3.90 -33.39
C GLN A 120 18.84 -3.05 -32.12
N ARG A 121 18.15 -3.38 -31.02
CA ARG A 121 18.73 -3.38 -29.68
C ARG A 121 18.21 -4.62 -28.95
N ASP A 122 19.11 -5.56 -28.65
CA ASP A 122 18.83 -6.80 -27.92
C ASP A 122 18.44 -6.58 -26.44
N THR A 123 18.27 -5.31 -26.02
CA THR A 123 18.01 -4.95 -24.63
C THR A 123 16.80 -4.01 -24.53
N PRO A 124 15.73 -4.39 -23.82
CA PRO A 124 14.58 -3.52 -23.62
C PRO A 124 14.95 -2.31 -22.75
N TYR A 125 14.40 -1.13 -23.06
CA TYR A 125 14.44 0.03 -22.16
C TYR A 125 13.93 -0.37 -20.77
N ARG A 126 14.70 -0.07 -19.73
CA ARG A 126 14.36 -0.41 -18.36
C ARG A 126 14.31 0.83 -17.49
N TYR A 127 13.24 0.93 -16.71
CA TYR A 127 12.96 2.03 -15.80
C TYR A 127 13.17 1.56 -14.37
N LEU A 128 13.97 2.28 -13.60
CA LEU A 128 14.30 1.93 -12.22
C LEU A 128 13.87 3.03 -11.24
N PRO A 129 13.41 2.70 -10.03
CA PRO A 129 13.15 3.71 -9.01
C PRO A 129 14.42 4.52 -8.69
N ILE A 130 14.27 5.83 -8.43
CA ILE A 130 15.38 6.71 -8.09
C ILE A 130 16.10 6.28 -6.80
N GLU A 131 15.43 5.53 -5.91
CA GLU A 131 16.04 4.98 -4.70
C GLU A 131 17.17 3.97 -4.99
N GLN A 132 17.21 3.40 -6.21
CA GLN A 132 18.28 2.51 -6.68
C GLN A 132 19.42 3.28 -7.36
N PHE A 133 19.34 4.61 -7.44
CA PHE A 133 20.37 5.43 -8.03
C PHE A 133 21.69 5.26 -7.28
N THR A 134 22.71 4.82 -8.01
CA THR A 134 24.07 4.69 -7.49
C THR A 134 24.97 5.64 -8.27
N PRO A 135 25.64 6.62 -7.62
CA PRO A 135 26.47 7.63 -8.30
C PRO A 135 27.70 7.09 -9.06
N THR A 136 27.89 5.77 -9.11
CA THR A 136 29.07 5.11 -9.70
C THR A 136 28.86 4.72 -11.17
N ALA A 137 28.00 5.45 -11.89
CA ALA A 137 27.70 5.24 -13.31
C ALA A 137 28.94 5.33 -14.22
N ASP A 138 30.05 5.89 -13.73
CA ASP A 138 31.35 5.88 -14.41
C ASP A 138 31.89 4.46 -14.72
N LEU A 139 31.44 3.42 -14.00
CA LEU A 139 31.85 2.03 -14.25
C LEU A 139 31.09 1.33 -15.39
N LEU A 140 30.01 1.93 -15.91
CA LEU A 140 29.19 1.38 -17.00
C LEU A 140 29.45 2.07 -18.35
N ALA A 141 30.46 2.94 -18.43
CA ALA A 141 30.83 3.74 -19.60
C ALA A 141 31.35 2.93 -20.83
N GLY A 142 31.06 1.63 -20.91
CA GLY A 142 31.46 0.76 -22.02
C GLY A 142 30.34 0.44 -23.01
N GLU A 143 29.08 0.45 -22.59
CA GLU A 143 27.90 0.21 -23.44
C GLU A 143 26.78 1.10 -22.89
N GLU A 144 26.25 2.04 -23.69
CA GLU A 144 25.12 2.90 -23.28
C GLU A 144 23.96 2.02 -22.84
N PRO A 145 23.71 1.86 -21.54
CA PRO A 145 22.64 1.00 -21.15
C PRO A 145 21.35 1.81 -21.17
N ASP A 146 20.32 1.25 -21.79
CA ASP A 146 18.98 1.82 -21.95
C ASP A 146 18.21 1.90 -20.61
N TYR A 147 18.81 2.53 -19.61
CA TYR A 147 18.29 2.70 -18.27
C TYR A 147 17.90 4.15 -18.00
N PHE A 148 16.69 4.32 -17.47
CA PHE A 148 16.23 5.59 -16.93
C PHE A 148 15.80 5.39 -15.48
N TYR A 149 16.01 6.41 -14.65
CA TYR A 149 15.46 6.41 -13.30
C TYR A 149 14.13 7.15 -13.28
N TYR A 150 13.21 6.75 -12.41
CA TYR A 150 11.95 7.44 -12.21
C TYR A 150 11.72 7.79 -10.74
N GLN A 151 11.06 8.93 -10.52
CA GLN A 151 10.60 9.38 -9.22
C GLN A 151 9.13 9.79 -9.32
N LEU A 152 8.30 9.25 -8.45
CA LEU A 152 6.95 9.74 -8.25
C LEU A 152 6.99 10.99 -7.36
N ARG A 153 6.39 12.09 -7.80
CA ARG A 153 6.16 13.28 -7.01
C ARG A 153 4.66 13.50 -6.82
N THR A 154 4.31 13.84 -5.59
CA THR A 154 2.95 14.21 -5.22
C THR A 154 2.94 15.71 -4.97
N GLU A 155 2.21 16.44 -5.80
CA GLU A 155 2.10 17.89 -5.79
C GLU A 155 0.65 18.30 -5.52
N ARG A 156 0.43 19.53 -5.09
CA ARG A 156 -0.91 20.12 -4.99
C ARG A 156 -1.06 21.17 -6.06
N ASP A 157 -2.15 21.11 -6.80
CA ASP A 157 -2.47 22.17 -7.74
C ASP A 157 -3.02 23.42 -7.03
N LEU A 158 -3.29 24.47 -7.82
CA LEU A 158 -3.84 25.73 -7.33
C LEU A 158 -5.23 25.59 -6.67
N LEU A 159 -5.91 24.45 -6.88
CA LEU A 159 -7.20 24.11 -6.29
C LEU A 159 -7.06 23.16 -5.10
N ASP A 160 -5.84 22.99 -4.56
CA ASP A 160 -5.49 22.08 -3.47
C ASP A 160 -5.79 20.60 -3.79
N ARG A 161 -5.89 20.24 -5.07
CA ARG A 161 -6.06 18.85 -5.49
C ARG A 161 -4.70 18.19 -5.58
N ILE A 162 -4.63 16.98 -5.02
CA ILE A 162 -3.44 16.14 -5.09
C ILE A 162 -3.27 15.67 -6.53
N GLN A 163 -2.12 15.99 -7.13
CA GLN A 163 -1.68 15.53 -8.43
C GLN A 163 -0.43 14.68 -8.29
N HIS A 164 -0.39 13.56 -9.00
CA HIS A 164 0.75 12.67 -9.02
C HIS A 164 1.47 12.79 -10.36
N ARG A 165 2.77 13.08 -10.33
CA ARG A 165 3.61 13.22 -11.52
C ARG A 165 4.77 12.25 -11.46
N LEU A 166 5.05 11.60 -12.58
CA LEU A 166 6.19 10.73 -12.79
C LEU A 166 7.30 11.55 -13.45
N HIS A 167 8.44 11.65 -12.79
CA HIS A 167 9.63 12.35 -13.27
C HIS A 167 10.69 11.34 -13.68
N PHE A 168 11.28 11.52 -14.85
CA PHE A 168 12.35 10.66 -15.35
C PHE A 168 13.70 11.37 -15.29
N PHE A 169 14.73 10.61 -14.94
CA PHE A 169 16.11 11.05 -14.80
C PHE A 169 17.04 10.14 -15.60
N ASP A 170 18.12 10.75 -16.10
CA ASP A 170 19.20 10.02 -16.76
C ASP A 170 20.15 9.36 -15.75
N LEU A 171 21.16 8.65 -16.26
CA LEU A 171 22.20 7.99 -15.46
C LEU A 171 23.06 8.96 -14.62
N THR A 172 23.03 10.25 -14.93
CA THR A 172 23.72 11.30 -14.16
C THR A 172 22.84 11.89 -13.06
N GLY A 173 21.58 11.44 -12.95
CA GLY A 173 20.60 11.97 -12.02
C GLY A 173 19.99 13.32 -12.45
N LYS A 174 20.22 13.76 -13.69
CA LYS A 174 19.61 14.97 -14.26
C LYS A 174 18.28 14.61 -14.92
N PRO A 175 17.35 15.57 -15.07
CA PRO A 175 16.11 15.35 -15.82
C PRO A 175 16.40 14.77 -17.20
N ALA A 176 15.70 13.69 -17.57
CA ALA A 176 15.95 12.99 -18.83
C ALA A 176 15.61 13.89 -20.03
N GLY A 177 16.61 14.23 -20.85
CA GLY A 177 16.43 15.08 -22.03
C GLY A 177 16.21 14.35 -23.36
N ASN A 178 16.26 13.00 -23.35
CA ASN A 178 16.18 12.15 -24.54
C ASN A 178 15.37 10.88 -24.23
N LEU A 179 14.17 11.00 -23.67
CA LEU A 179 13.32 9.81 -23.48
C LEU A 179 12.91 9.21 -24.83
N PRO A 180 12.88 7.87 -24.95
CA PRO A 180 12.41 7.21 -26.15
C PRO A 180 10.92 7.52 -26.39
N ALA A 181 10.55 7.68 -27.66
CA ALA A 181 9.17 7.89 -28.08
C ALA A 181 8.38 6.56 -28.01
N LEU A 182 8.06 6.14 -26.79
CA LEU A 182 7.32 4.91 -26.48
C LEU A 182 6.24 5.16 -25.43
N SER A 183 5.42 4.16 -25.13
CA SER A 183 4.42 4.26 -24.07
C SER A 183 4.76 3.37 -22.88
N VAL A 184 4.62 3.91 -21.67
CA VAL A 184 4.80 3.18 -20.40
C VAL A 184 3.49 3.06 -19.62
N ALA A 185 3.35 1.99 -18.85
CA ALA A 185 2.31 1.79 -17.84
C ALA A 185 2.94 1.75 -16.46
N CYS A 186 2.19 2.21 -15.46
CA CYS A 186 2.60 2.16 -14.07
C CYS A 186 1.79 1.09 -13.34
N ASP A 187 2.47 0.15 -12.71
CA ASP A 187 1.86 -0.76 -11.74
C ASP A 187 1.82 -0.08 -10.38
N PHE A 188 0.64 -0.01 -9.77
CA PHE A 188 0.47 0.67 -8.50
C PHE A 188 -0.52 -0.05 -7.59
N LEU A 189 -0.35 0.21 -6.29
CA LEU A 189 -1.35 -0.05 -5.26
C LEU A 189 -2.18 1.21 -5.06
N GLY A 190 -3.50 1.06 -5.10
CA GLY A 190 -4.44 2.14 -4.83
C GLY A 190 -5.64 1.67 -4.03
N TYR A 191 -6.47 2.63 -3.65
CA TYR A 191 -7.73 2.39 -2.93
C TYR A 191 -8.82 3.33 -3.44
N HIS A 192 -10.08 2.91 -3.30
CA HIS A 192 -11.21 3.74 -3.72
C HIS A 192 -11.52 4.81 -2.68
N LYS A 193 -11.66 6.07 -3.12
CA LYS A 193 -12.05 7.20 -2.26
C LYS A 193 -13.40 7.02 -1.60
N SER A 194 -14.30 6.23 -2.21
CA SER A 194 -15.61 5.91 -1.65
C SER A 194 -15.52 4.92 -0.47
N ALA A 195 -14.45 4.14 -0.36
CA ALA A 195 -14.30 3.13 0.69
C ALA A 195 -14.27 3.75 2.10
N ILE A 196 -13.79 4.99 2.22
CA ILE A 196 -13.76 5.74 3.49
C ILE A 196 -15.16 6.03 4.06
N LYS A 197 -16.21 5.95 3.23
CA LYS A 197 -17.60 6.19 3.62
C LYS A 197 -18.31 4.93 4.12
N LEU A 198 -17.64 3.78 4.11
CA LEU A 198 -18.25 2.52 4.53
C LEU A 198 -18.39 2.48 6.05
N GLY A 199 -19.65 2.39 6.50
CA GLY A 199 -20.00 2.25 7.90
C GLY A 199 -19.78 0.83 8.41
N GLN A 200 -19.99 0.63 9.70
CA GLN A 200 -19.98 -0.69 10.34
C GLN A 200 -20.97 -1.65 9.64
N SER A 201 -20.61 -2.93 9.57
CA SER A 201 -21.43 -4.01 8.99
C SER A 201 -21.81 -3.85 7.51
N THR A 202 -21.12 -2.97 6.77
CA THR A 202 -21.40 -2.73 5.34
C THR A 202 -20.63 -3.71 4.45
N LEU A 203 -19.44 -4.15 4.86
CA LEU A 203 -18.58 -5.06 4.09
C LEU A 203 -19.00 -6.53 4.27
N THR A 204 -19.99 -6.98 3.51
CA THR A 204 -20.59 -8.32 3.66
C THR A 204 -20.19 -9.35 2.61
N VAL A 205 -19.45 -8.92 1.59
CA VAL A 205 -19.14 -9.74 0.42
C VAL A 205 -17.82 -10.49 0.63
N MET A 206 -17.87 -11.81 0.49
CA MET A 206 -16.68 -12.66 0.44
C MET A 206 -16.20 -12.87 -0.99
N GLN A 207 -14.90 -13.12 -1.15
CA GLN A 207 -14.34 -13.52 -2.43
C GLN A 207 -14.86 -14.90 -2.86
N GLU A 208 -15.06 -15.07 -4.16
CA GLU A 208 -15.43 -16.34 -4.77
C GLU A 208 -14.47 -17.46 -4.36
N GLY A 209 -15.01 -18.57 -3.83
CA GLY A 209 -14.22 -19.69 -3.27
C GLY A 209 -14.10 -19.70 -1.74
N SER A 210 -14.67 -18.72 -1.04
CA SER A 210 -14.69 -18.71 0.44
C SER A 210 -15.68 -19.76 1.00
N PRO A 211 -15.36 -20.45 2.11
CA PRO A 211 -16.22 -21.48 2.71
C PRO A 211 -17.64 -20.97 3.03
N ALA A 212 -18.68 -21.73 2.63
CA ALA A 212 -20.08 -21.32 2.73
C ALA A 212 -20.61 -21.05 4.16
N ARG A 213 -19.86 -21.42 5.21
CA ARG A 213 -20.24 -21.22 6.62
C ARG A 213 -19.58 -19.99 7.27
N LEU A 214 -18.79 -19.22 6.52
CA LEU A 214 -18.17 -18.01 7.02
C LEU A 214 -18.98 -16.79 6.60
N SER A 215 -19.16 -15.87 7.53
CA SER A 215 -19.70 -14.54 7.29
C SER A 215 -18.64 -13.51 7.59
N VAL A 216 -18.43 -12.57 6.69
CA VAL A 216 -17.52 -11.44 6.89
C VAL A 216 -18.35 -10.18 7.06
N HIS A 217 -17.99 -9.37 8.03
CA HIS A 217 -18.50 -8.02 8.21
C HIS A 217 -17.44 -7.18 8.91
N ASN A 218 -17.42 -5.88 8.64
CA ASN A 218 -16.54 -4.97 9.37
C ASN A 218 -17.17 -4.60 10.71
N ILE A 219 -16.40 -4.76 11.78
CA ILE A 219 -16.83 -4.50 13.16
C ILE A 219 -16.64 -3.03 13.58
N THR A 220 -15.84 -2.28 12.81
CA THR A 220 -15.64 -0.83 12.97
C THR A 220 -15.89 -0.12 11.64
N PRO A 221 -16.26 1.18 11.65
CA PRO A 221 -16.21 2.01 10.45
C PRO A 221 -14.80 2.04 9.84
N VAL A 222 -14.72 2.24 8.53
CA VAL A 222 -13.42 2.37 7.85
C VAL A 222 -12.72 3.61 8.39
N ALA A 223 -11.47 3.43 8.84
CA ALA A 223 -10.67 4.53 9.36
C ALA A 223 -10.33 5.53 8.25
N THR A 224 -10.29 6.81 8.59
CA THR A 224 -9.88 7.87 7.67
C THR A 224 -8.38 7.87 7.45
N ASP A 225 -7.94 8.35 6.28
CA ASP A 225 -6.53 8.54 5.98
C ASP A 225 -5.83 9.38 7.08
N SER A 226 -4.79 8.81 7.69
CA SER A 226 -3.96 9.46 8.71
C SER A 226 -2.54 8.91 8.69
N PRO A 227 -1.51 9.72 8.98
CA PRO A 227 -1.51 11.18 9.14
C PRO A 227 -1.36 11.91 7.79
N SER A 228 -1.97 13.09 7.71
CA SER A 228 -1.73 14.04 6.61
C SER A 228 -0.35 14.70 6.78
N MET A 229 0.72 13.96 6.46
CA MET A 229 2.12 14.44 6.54
C MET A 229 2.46 15.46 5.44
N LEU A 230 1.48 15.89 4.63
CA LEU A 230 1.61 16.96 3.64
C LEU A 230 1.16 18.33 4.16
N GLN A 231 0.98 18.49 5.48
CA GLN A 231 1.05 19.83 6.09
C GLN A 231 2.52 20.19 6.25
N ASP A 232 3.19 20.47 5.15
CA ASP A 232 4.53 21.04 5.21
C ASP A 232 4.42 22.52 5.62
N ASN A 233 5.28 22.88 6.56
CA ASN A 233 5.35 24.20 7.16
C ASN A 233 5.63 25.25 6.07
N SER A 234 4.68 26.15 5.86
CA SER A 234 4.95 27.44 5.24
C SER A 234 5.89 28.22 6.18
N GLY A 235 7.19 28.05 5.99
CA GLY A 235 8.22 29.00 6.42
C GLY A 235 8.32 30.16 5.45
#